data_AF-A0A7S3HYF8-F1
#
_entry.id   AF-A0A7S3HYF8-F1
#
_cell.length_a   1.000
_cell.length_b   1.000
_cell.length_c   1.000
_cell.angle_alpha   90.00
_cell.angle_beta   90.00
_cell.angle_gamma   90.00
#
_symmetry.space_group_name_H-M   'P 1'
#
loop_
_entity.id
_entity.type
_entity.pdbx_description
1 polymer ?
#
loop_
_entity_poly.entity_id
_entity_poly.type
_entity_poly.pdbx_seq_one_letter_code
_entity_poly.pdbx_strand_id
1 'polypeptide(L)'
;MVNVFLGDENKEIAGEYVPLTIPRRPAWDRSMSSHEIETQENMSFLEWRRDIANIEQNNIALAITPFEKNVDIWRQLWRVIEKCDLLLQIVDARNPYFFYSEDLEKYIKEVGEGDKKFVLLVNKADYLSEELIQ
;
A
#
# COMPACT_ATOMS: atom_id res chain seq x y z
N MET A 1 -16.84 36.78 6.32
CA MET A 1 -17.91 36.66 5.32
C MET A 1 -18.28 35.19 5.28
N VAL A 2 -19.47 34.88 5.80
CA VAL A 2 -19.99 33.53 5.99
C VAL A 2 -20.60 33.09 4.66
N ASN A 3 -20.15 31.99 4.08
CA ASN A 3 -20.93 31.27 3.08
C ASN A 3 -21.53 30.03 3.74
N VAL A 4 -22.77 30.22 4.22
CA VAL A 4 -23.76 29.17 4.38
C VAL A 4 -24.54 29.17 3.09
N PHE A 5 -24.39 28.14 2.25
CA PHE A 5 -25.41 27.80 1.25
C PHE A 5 -25.35 26.30 0.92
N LEU A 6 -26.50 25.68 1.18
CA LEU A 6 -27.17 24.60 0.44
C LEU A 6 -26.62 23.19 0.66
N GLY A 7 -27.47 22.40 1.34
CA GLY A 7 -27.35 20.95 1.34
C GLY A 7 -27.57 20.41 -0.07
N ASP A 8 -26.61 19.63 -0.51
CA ASP A 8 -26.81 18.66 -1.58
C ASP A 8 -27.22 17.33 -0.94
N GLU A 9 -28.51 17.03 -1.04
CA GLU A 9 -29.08 15.70 -0.89
C GLU A 9 -28.71 14.85 -2.12
N ASN A 10 -27.43 14.56 -2.28
CA ASN A 10 -26.87 13.51 -3.14
C ASN A 10 -25.42 13.28 -2.71
N LYS A 11 -25.23 12.84 -1.45
CA LYS A 11 -24.01 12.09 -1.14
C LYS A 11 -24.17 10.75 -1.84
N GLU A 12 -23.65 10.64 -3.07
CA GLU A 12 -23.12 9.37 -3.53
C GLU A 12 -22.35 8.79 -2.34
N ILE A 13 -22.70 7.56 -1.95
CA ILE A 13 -21.97 6.83 -0.92
C ILE A 13 -20.64 6.46 -1.58
N ALA A 14 -19.77 7.45 -1.76
CA ALA A 14 -18.38 7.25 -2.10
C ALA A 14 -17.81 6.55 -0.88
N GLY A 15 -17.79 5.22 -0.93
CA GLY A 15 -17.20 4.40 0.12
C GLY A 15 -15.84 4.97 0.45
N GLU A 16 -15.65 5.35 1.70
CA GLU A 16 -14.39 5.91 2.15
C GLU A 16 -13.32 4.82 1.98
N TYR A 17 -12.40 5.01 1.04
CA TYR A 17 -11.33 4.06 0.79
C TYR A 17 -10.35 4.12 1.96
N VAL A 18 -10.18 3.00 2.65
CA VAL A 18 -9.15 2.89 3.68
C VAL A 18 -7.90 2.30 3.04
N PRO A 19 -6.76 3.03 3.07
CA PRO A 19 -5.50 2.48 2.59
C PRO A 19 -5.13 1.27 3.43
N LEU A 20 -5.00 0.11 2.79
CA LEU A 20 -4.61 -1.14 3.43
C LEU A 20 -3.10 -1.13 3.72
N THR A 21 -2.73 -1.79 4.80
CA THR A 21 -1.33 -2.15 5.04
C THR A 21 -0.90 -3.28 4.11
N ILE A 22 0.38 -3.34 3.77
CA ILE A 22 1.00 -4.44 3.03
C ILE A 22 1.64 -5.43 4.02
N PRO A 23 1.66 -6.74 3.71
CA PRO A 23 2.21 -7.74 4.62
C PRO A 23 3.72 -7.50 4.79
N ARG A 24 4.15 -7.34 6.04
CA ARG A 24 5.57 -7.25 6.40
C ARG A 24 6.21 -8.63 6.31
N ARG A 25 7.45 -8.71 5.83
CA ARG A 25 8.18 -9.99 5.84
C ARG A 25 8.51 -10.32 7.30
N PRO A 26 8.21 -11.54 7.78
CA PRO A 26 8.65 -11.95 9.10
C PRO A 26 10.18 -12.00 9.19
N ALA A 27 10.71 -11.71 10.38
CA ALA A 27 12.14 -11.82 10.63
C ALA A 27 12.61 -13.27 10.39
N TRP A 28 13.72 -13.40 9.67
CA TRP A 28 14.34 -14.68 9.35
C TRP A 28 15.85 -14.58 9.56
N ASP A 29 16.49 -15.72 9.76
CA ASP A 29 17.94 -15.81 9.88
C ASP A 29 18.53 -16.92 8.99
N ARG A 30 19.86 -16.92 8.83
CA ARG A 30 20.57 -17.90 7.99
C ARG A 30 20.61 -19.31 8.58
N SER A 31 20.25 -19.49 9.85
CA SER A 31 20.19 -20.79 10.51
C SER A 31 18.87 -21.52 10.26
N MET A 32 17.82 -20.78 9.89
CA MET A 32 16.53 -21.35 9.51
C MET A 32 16.62 -22.14 8.20
N SER A 33 15.90 -23.25 8.15
CA SER A 33 15.72 -24.03 6.92
C SER A 33 14.76 -23.32 5.95
N SER A 34 14.89 -23.63 4.65
CA SER A 34 14.00 -23.10 3.62
C SER A 34 12.51 -23.36 3.92
N HIS A 35 12.20 -24.53 4.49
CA HIS A 35 10.82 -24.91 4.84
C HIS A 35 10.28 -24.11 6.02
N GLU A 36 11.11 -23.83 7.03
CA GLU A 36 10.72 -22.99 8.17
C GLU A 36 10.45 -21.55 7.72
N ILE A 37 11.32 -20.98 6.88
CA ILE A 37 11.12 -19.63 6.32
C ILE A 37 9.82 -19.58 5.53
N GLU A 38 9.60 -20.55 4.64
CA GLU A 38 8.37 -20.62 3.83
C GLU A 38 7.12 -20.73 4.70
N THR A 39 7.17 -21.56 5.74
CA THR A 39 6.07 -21.74 6.69
C THR A 39 5.76 -20.45 7.44
N GLN A 40 6.79 -19.76 7.94
CA GLN A 40 6.64 -18.49 8.66
C GLN A 40 6.08 -17.39 7.76
N GLU A 41 6.57 -17.29 6.52
CA GLU A 41 6.05 -16.37 5.50
C GLU A 41 4.58 -16.64 5.17
N ASN A 42 4.21 -17.91 4.99
CA ASN A 42 2.82 -18.30 4.72
C ASN A 42 1.90 -17.97 5.91
N MET A 43 2.36 -18.21 7.13
CA MET A 43 1.60 -17.90 8.34
C MET A 43 1.40 -16.39 8.51
N SER A 44 2.46 -15.60 8.36
CA SER A 44 2.39 -14.14 8.43
C SER A 44 1.44 -13.56 7.37
N PHE A 45 1.49 -14.09 6.14
CA PHE A 45 0.57 -13.68 5.08
C PHE A 45 -0.89 -14.06 5.40
N LEU A 46 -1.13 -15.22 6.01
CA LEU A 46 -2.46 -15.65 6.42
C LEU A 46 -3.03 -14.76 7.53
N GLU A 47 -2.21 -14.37 8.51
CA GLU A 47 -2.58 -13.44 9.58
C GLU A 47 -2.97 -12.08 9.01
N TRP A 48 -2.13 -11.50 8.15
CA TRP A 48 -2.44 -10.24 7.47
C TRP A 48 -3.76 -10.30 6.69
N ARG A 49 -4.05 -11.41 5.99
CA ARG A 49 -5.34 -11.60 5.30
C ARG A 49 -6.53 -11.66 6.25
N ARG A 50 -6.35 -12.22 7.45
CA ARG A 50 -7.40 -12.23 8.49
C ARG A 50 -7.67 -10.82 8.99
N ASP A 51 -6.63 -10.01 9.17
CA ASP A 51 -6.78 -8.62 9.61
C ASP A 51 -7.58 -7.80 8.59
N ILE A 52 -7.31 -7.97 7.29
CA ILE A 52 -8.11 -7.33 6.23
C ILE A 52 -9.57 -7.79 6.27
N ALA A 53 -9.82 -9.09 6.41
CA ALA A 53 -11.18 -9.61 6.49
C ALA A 53 -11.94 -9.08 7.71
N ASN A 54 -11.25 -8.91 8.84
CA ASN A 54 -11.82 -8.31 10.05
C ASN A 54 -12.18 -6.83 9.82
N ILE A 55 -11.33 -6.07 9.12
CA ILE A 55 -11.61 -4.67 8.75
C ILE A 55 -12.85 -4.59 7.85
N GLU A 56 -12.99 -5.51 6.89
CA GLU A 56 -14.13 -5.60 5.98
C GLU A 56 -15.44 -5.85 6.74
N GLN A 57 -15.44 -6.85 7.63
CA GLN A 57 -16.62 -7.23 8.39
C GLN A 57 -17.10 -6.13 9.33
N ASN A 58 -16.16 -5.37 9.91
CA ASN A 58 -16.47 -4.33 10.87
C ASN A 58 -16.94 -3.01 10.22
N ASN A 59 -16.77 -2.83 8.90
CA ASN A 59 -17.19 -1.63 8.19
C ASN A 59 -17.95 -1.97 6.90
N ILE A 60 -19.28 -2.12 7.01
CA ILE A 60 -20.20 -2.46 5.89
C ILE A 60 -20.14 -1.45 4.72
N ALA A 61 -19.72 -0.20 4.99
CA ALA A 61 -19.61 0.86 3.98
C ALA A 61 -18.20 1.00 3.37
N LEU A 62 -17.21 0.21 3.82
CA LEU A 62 -15.86 0.25 3.28
C LEU A 62 -15.78 -0.56 1.98
N ALA A 63 -15.39 0.10 0.90
CA ALA A 63 -14.86 -0.61 -0.25
C ALA A 63 -13.38 -0.92 0.01
N ILE A 64 -13.04 -2.18 0.25
CA ILE A 64 -11.65 -2.60 0.37
C ILE A 64 -11.01 -2.63 -1.02
N THR A 65 -9.89 -1.95 -1.17
CA THR A 65 -9.10 -1.98 -2.41
C THR A 65 -8.68 -3.43 -2.70
N PRO A 66 -8.95 -3.96 -3.91
CA PRO A 66 -8.52 -5.30 -4.28
C PRO A 66 -7.01 -5.49 -4.08
N PHE A 67 -6.62 -6.63 -3.52
CA PHE A 67 -5.23 -6.96 -3.24
C PHE A 67 -4.85 -8.31 -3.84
N GLU A 68 -3.54 -8.52 -4.01
CA GLU A 68 -3.01 -9.78 -4.52
C GLU A 68 -3.11 -10.91 -3.49
N LYS A 69 -3.72 -12.04 -3.89
CA LYS A 69 -3.96 -13.20 -3.02
C LYS A 69 -2.83 -14.23 -3.07
N ASN A 70 -1.95 -14.14 -4.06
CA ASN A 70 -0.78 -15.00 -4.20
C ASN A 70 0.40 -14.48 -3.38
N VAL A 71 0.81 -15.26 -2.38
CA VAL A 71 1.98 -14.95 -1.53
C VAL A 71 3.28 -14.84 -2.33
N ASP A 72 3.42 -15.53 -3.46
CA ASP A 72 4.66 -15.50 -4.24
C ASP A 72 4.95 -14.12 -4.84
N ILE A 73 3.92 -13.33 -5.12
CA ILE A 73 4.08 -11.94 -5.57
C ILE A 73 4.56 -11.07 -4.41
N TRP A 74 4.02 -11.28 -3.21
CA TRP A 74 4.49 -10.61 -2.00
C TRP A 74 5.94 -11.00 -1.63
N ARG A 75 6.34 -12.26 -1.84
CA ARG A 75 7.74 -12.69 -1.70
C ARG A 75 8.68 -11.95 -2.64
N GLN A 76 8.24 -11.65 -3.86
CA GLN A 76 9.04 -10.84 -4.79
C GLN A 76 9.23 -9.43 -4.24
N LEU A 77 8.15 -8.79 -3.76
CA LEU A 77 8.23 -7.48 -3.13
C LEU A 77 9.19 -7.49 -1.93
N TRP A 78 9.08 -8.47 -1.05
CA TRP A 78 9.97 -8.61 0.12
C TRP A 78 11.44 -8.69 -0.29
N ARG A 79 11.78 -9.52 -1.27
CA ARG A 79 13.15 -9.65 -1.78
C ARG A 79 13.68 -8.35 -2.38
N VAL A 80 12.82 -7.57 -3.04
CA VAL A 80 13.19 -6.26 -3.60
C VAL A 80 13.47 -5.28 -2.48
N ILE A 81 12.57 -5.16 -1.50
CA ILE A 81 12.70 -4.23 -0.37
C ILE A 81 13.95 -4.53 0.46
N GLU A 82 14.25 -5.80 0.70
CA GLU A 82 15.47 -6.20 1.42
C GLU A 82 16.75 -5.79 0.69
N LYS A 83 16.79 -5.94 -0.64
CA LYS A 83 18.01 -5.78 -1.43
C LYS A 83 18.22 -4.40 -2.04
N CYS A 84 17.18 -3.58 -2.16
CA CYS A 84 17.32 -2.27 -2.78
C CYS A 84 17.87 -1.20 -1.82
N ASP A 85 18.62 -0.24 -2.35
CA ASP A 85 18.98 0.99 -1.63
C ASP A 85 17.99 2.14 -1.91
N LEU A 86 17.28 2.04 -3.04
CA LEU A 86 16.30 3.00 -3.52
C LEU A 86 15.09 2.25 -4.07
N LEU A 87 13.89 2.59 -3.59
CA LEU A 87 12.62 2.13 -4.13
C LEU A 87 11.90 3.26 -4.86
N LEU A 88 11.47 2.98 -6.09
CA LEU A 88 10.72 3.89 -6.93
C LEU A 88 9.26 3.40 -7.04
N GLN A 89 8.31 4.17 -6.54
CA GLN A 89 6.89 3.89 -6.78
C GLN A 89 6.40 4.72 -7.96
N ILE A 90 5.93 4.06 -9.00
CA ILE A 90 5.34 4.72 -10.17
C ILE A 90 3.83 4.86 -9.94
N VAL A 91 3.30 6.08 -10.04
CA VAL A 91 1.87 6.38 -9.88
C VAL A 91 1.30 7.04 -11.13
N ASP A 92 -0.01 6.87 -11.39
CA ASP A 92 -0.68 7.49 -12.55
C ASP A 92 -1.11 8.93 -12.20
N ALA A 93 -0.76 9.89 -13.05
CA ALA A 93 -1.01 11.33 -12.86
C ALA A 93 -2.49 11.69 -12.68
N ARG A 94 -3.42 10.88 -13.18
CA ARG A 94 -4.87 11.17 -13.11
C ARG A 94 -5.42 11.05 -11.70
N ASN A 95 -4.83 10.21 -10.86
CA ASN A 95 -5.18 10.09 -9.44
C ASN A 95 -3.98 9.61 -8.61
N PRO A 96 -2.94 10.44 -8.41
CA PRO A 96 -1.68 10.02 -7.78
C PRO A 96 -1.88 9.54 -6.35
N TYR A 97 -2.79 10.18 -5.61
CA TYR A 97 -3.08 9.85 -4.20
C TYR A 97 -3.68 8.45 -4.04
N PHE A 98 -4.50 7.99 -5.00
CA PHE A 98 -5.07 6.64 -4.95
C PHE A 98 -4.02 5.55 -5.19
N PHE A 99 -3.03 5.79 -6.04
CA PHE A 99 -2.00 4.81 -6.37
C PHE A 99 -0.77 4.88 -5.46
N TYR A 100 -0.61 5.97 -4.72
CA TYR A 100 0.44 6.11 -3.72
C TYR A 100 0.17 5.22 -2.51
N SER A 101 1.20 4.54 -2.02
CA SER A 101 1.12 3.70 -0.82
C SER A 101 2.02 4.27 0.27
N GLU A 102 1.41 4.99 1.22
CA GLU A 102 2.12 5.50 2.40
C GLU A 102 2.72 4.35 3.23
N ASP A 103 2.04 3.20 3.27
CA ASP A 103 2.50 2.04 4.01
C ASP A 103 3.75 1.41 3.37
N LEU A 104 3.89 1.46 2.05
CA LEU A 104 5.10 1.02 1.36
C LEU A 104 6.30 1.93 1.66
N GLU A 105 6.09 3.25 1.73
CA GLU A 105 7.13 4.20 2.15
C GLU A 105 7.58 3.94 3.60
N LYS A 106 6.63 3.66 4.50
CA LYS A 106 6.95 3.28 5.89
C LYS A 106 7.73 1.98 5.93
N TYR A 107 7.28 0.95 5.20
CA TYR A 107 7.92 -0.37 5.22
C TYR A 107 9.39 -0.31 4.82
N ILE A 108 9.73 0.43 3.77
CA ILE A 108 11.14 0.50 3.35
C ILE A 108 12.02 1.23 4.37
N LYS A 109 11.49 2.24 5.07
CA LYS A 109 12.20 2.92 6.16
C LYS A 109 12.42 1.99 7.35
N GLU A 110 11.43 1.16 7.68
CA GLU A 110 11.52 0.12 8.72
C GLU A 110 12.63 -0.91 8.41
N VAL A 111 12.66 -1.43 7.17
CA VAL A 111 13.65 -2.45 6.76
C VAL A 111 15.05 -1.87 6.60
N GLY A 112 15.15 -0.62 6.16
CA GLY A 112 16.43 0.05 5.90
C GLY A 112 17.02 0.77 7.10
N GLU A 113 16.39 0.72 8.27
CA GLU A 113 16.77 1.53 9.45
C GLU A 113 16.93 3.04 9.12
N GLY A 114 16.20 3.52 8.10
CA GLY A 114 16.26 4.90 7.61
C GLY A 114 17.28 5.19 6.48
N ASP A 115 18.16 4.26 6.13
CA ASP A 115 19.19 4.48 5.09
C ASP A 115 18.66 4.32 3.66
N LYS A 116 17.59 3.54 3.49
CA LYS A 116 16.96 3.30 2.19
C LYS A 116 16.11 4.50 1.76
N LYS A 117 16.20 4.85 0.48
CA LYS A 117 15.47 5.99 -0.10
C LYS A 117 14.18 5.51 -0.76
N PHE A 118 13.14 6.35 -0.66
CA PHE A 118 11.87 6.18 -1.37
C PHE A 118 11.65 7.37 -2.31
N VAL A 119 11.30 7.09 -3.55
CA VAL A 119 11.00 8.12 -4.56
C VAL A 119 9.66 7.80 -5.22
N LEU A 120 8.84 8.83 -5.38
CA LEU A 120 7.59 8.77 -6.13
C LEU A 120 7.82 9.29 -7.54
N LEU A 121 7.45 8.50 -8.55
CA LEU A 121 7.47 8.90 -9.96
C LEU A 121 6.04 9.00 -10.47
N VAL A 122 5.60 10.22 -10.79
CA VAL A 122 4.30 10.45 -11.43
C VAL A 122 4.43 10.20 -12.93
N ASN A 123 3.73 9.19 -13.42
CA ASN A 123 3.67 8.79 -14.81
C ASN A 123 2.43 9.34 -15.51
N LYS A 124 2.52 9.52 -16.83
CA LYS A 124 1.48 10.11 -17.69
C LYS A 124 1.14 11.56 -17.33
N ALA A 125 2.17 12.35 -17.03
CA ALA A 125 2.01 13.77 -16.70
C ALA A 125 1.43 14.62 -17.85
N ASP A 126 1.42 14.09 -19.09
CA ASP A 126 0.75 14.69 -20.25
C ASP A 126 -0.77 14.83 -20.08
N TYR A 127 -1.39 14.11 -19.14
CA TYR A 127 -2.80 14.31 -18.79
C TYR A 127 -3.05 15.50 -17.85
N LEU A 128 -2.00 16.14 -17.32
CA LEU A 128 -2.11 17.30 -16.44
C LEU A 128 -2.02 18.60 -17.25
N SER A 129 -2.81 19.61 -16.87
CA SER A 129 -2.63 20.96 -17.40
C SER A 129 -1.33 21.58 -16.85
N GLU A 130 -0.77 22.57 -17.55
CA GLU A 130 0.45 23.26 -17.10
C GLU A 130 0.29 23.86 -15.68
N GLU A 131 -0.91 24.33 -15.33
CA GLU A 131 -1.26 24.87 -14.01
C GLU A 131 -1.16 23.84 -12.88
N LEU A 132 -1.34 22.55 -13.18
CA LEU A 132 -1.25 21.47 -12.20
C LEU A 132 0.17 20.91 -12.05
N ILE A 133 1.07 21.24 -12.98
CA ILE A 133 2.46 20.76 -13.02
C ILE A 133 3.43 21.77 -12.37
N GLN A 134 3.09 23.06 -12.37
CA GLN A 134 3.88 24.14 -11.76
C GLN A 134 3.75 24.21 -10.24
#